data_AF-A0A354GRM5-F1
#
_entry.id   AF-A0A354GRM5-F1
#
_cell.length_a   1.000
_cell.length_b   1.000
_cell.length_c   1.000
_cell.angle_alpha   90.00
_cell.angle_beta   90.00
_cell.angle_gamma   90.00
#
_symmetry.space_group_name_H-M   'P 1'
#
loop_
_entity.id
_entity.type
_entity.pdbx_description
1 polymer ?
#
loop_
_entity_poly.entity_id
_entity_poly.type
_entity_poly.pdbx_seq_one_letter_code
_entity_poly.pdbx_strand_id
1 'polypeptide(L)'
;MLMRLRTRVDARRRGVVLIAVLLIVVVLSLAAFQYSEWITAEYRATDGYTRSVQTRALADSGVHYTAALIGNADAMTNTLNGNPFDNAQAFQTVVVLDNGSSRPAVFSILSLRAPDDPNTATQAYRFGLADEAGKINVNALMQLDNGKGDAG
;
A
#
# COMPACT_ATOMS: atom_id res chain seq x y z
N MET A 1 73.68 44.97 -8.11
CA MET A 1 72.87 45.80 -7.18
C MET A 1 71.41 45.70 -7.60
N LEU A 2 70.65 44.75 -7.05
CA LEU A 2 69.19 44.65 -7.25
C LEU A 2 68.56 44.17 -5.93
N MET A 3 68.10 45.14 -5.14
CA MET A 3 67.40 44.94 -3.87
C MET A 3 65.93 44.61 -4.17
N ARG A 4 65.57 43.32 -4.14
CA ARG A 4 64.16 42.89 -4.19
C ARG A 4 63.50 43.23 -2.85
N LEU A 5 62.72 44.31 -2.83
CA LEU A 5 61.81 44.64 -1.74
C LEU A 5 60.72 43.57 -1.64
N ARG A 6 60.87 42.68 -0.66
CA ARG A 6 59.81 41.78 -0.19
C ARG A 6 58.73 42.61 0.49
N THR A 7 57.65 42.87 -0.22
CA THR A 7 56.40 43.39 0.36
C THR A 7 55.88 42.38 1.40
N ARG A 8 56.02 42.72 2.68
CA ARG A 8 55.35 41.99 3.77
C ARG A 8 53.85 42.28 3.67
N VAL A 9 53.08 41.34 3.15
CA VAL A 9 51.62 41.39 3.23
C VAL A 9 51.24 41.09 4.68
N ASP A 10 50.58 42.05 5.31
CA ASP A 10 50.09 42.05 6.68
C ASP A 10 49.53 40.70 7.15
N ALA A 11 50.25 40.06 8.09
CA ALA A 11 49.84 38.81 8.73
C ALA A 11 48.64 38.98 9.68
N ARG A 12 48.23 40.23 9.98
CA ARG A 12 47.24 40.56 11.01
C ARG A 12 45.78 40.40 10.58
N ARG A 13 45.49 40.26 9.27
CA ARG A 13 44.13 40.07 8.74
C ARG A 13 43.77 38.60 8.41
N ARG A 14 44.71 37.67 8.56
CA ARG A 14 44.53 36.27 8.15
C ARG A 14 43.64 35.45 9.10
N GLY A 15 43.54 35.81 10.38
CA GLY A 15 42.67 35.11 11.35
C GLY A 15 41.18 35.33 11.10
N VAL A 16 40.78 36.53 10.66
CA VAL A 16 39.37 36.88 10.40
C VAL A 16 38.79 36.06 9.25
N VAL A 17 39.61 35.71 8.25
CA VAL A 17 39.18 34.87 7.11
C VAL A 17 38.75 33.49 7.57
N LEU A 18 39.47 32.88 8.53
CA LEU A 18 39.11 31.56 9.06
C LEU A 18 37.77 31.60 9.81
N ILE A 19 37.49 32.68 10.55
CA ILE A 19 36.21 32.86 11.25
C ILE A 19 35.08 33.05 10.23
N ALA A 20 35.30 33.85 9.18
CA ALA A 20 34.31 34.05 8.13
C ALA A 20 34.00 32.74 7.39
N VAL A 21 35.03 31.95 7.04
CA VAL A 21 34.85 30.64 6.40
C VAL A 21 34.13 29.68 7.33
N LEU A 22 34.49 29.63 8.62
CA LEU A 22 33.79 28.78 9.60
C LEU A 22 32.30 29.13 9.65
N LEU A 23 31.97 30.43 9.73
CA LEU A 23 30.58 30.89 9.76
C LEU A 23 29.83 30.49 8.49
N ILE A 24 30.44 30.66 7.32
CA ILE A 24 29.86 30.23 6.05
C ILE A 24 29.62 28.71 6.04
N VAL A 25 30.60 27.91 6.48
CA VAL A 25 30.46 26.44 6.55
C VAL A 25 29.35 26.03 7.51
N VAL A 26 29.21 26.68 8.66
CA VAL A 26 28.12 26.41 9.62
C VAL A 26 26.76 26.73 9.01
N VAL A 27 26.61 27.89 8.36
CA VAL A 27 25.34 28.27 7.71
C VAL A 27 25.01 27.33 6.54
N LEU A 28 26.00 26.97 5.72
CA LEU A 28 25.82 26.00 4.64
C LEU A 28 25.45 24.60 5.17
N SER A 29 26.03 24.19 6.30
CA SER A 29 25.71 22.90 6.92
C SER A 29 24.28 22.87 7.44
N LEU A 30 23.80 23.97 8.04
CA LEU A 30 22.41 24.07 8.49
C LEU A 30 21.42 24.06 7.31
N ALA A 31 21.74 24.76 6.22
CA ALA A 31 20.94 24.75 5.00
C ALA A 31 20.88 23.34 4.36
N ALA A 32 22.01 22.64 4.31
CA ALA A 32 22.08 21.27 3.82
C ALA A 32 21.29 20.30 4.70
N PHE A 33 21.35 20.46 6.03
CA PHE A 33 20.57 19.65 6.97
C PHE A 33 19.07 19.81 6.73
N GLN A 34 18.59 21.05 6.63
CA GLN A 34 17.19 21.33 6.35
C GLN A 34 16.75 20.69 5.02
N TYR A 35 17.52 20.88 3.95
CA TYR A 35 17.21 20.28 2.65
C TYR A 35 17.15 18.75 2.68
N SER A 36 18.06 18.11 3.44
CA SER A 36 18.06 16.65 3.62
C SER A 36 16.79 16.15 4.30
N GLU A 37 16.24 16.88 5.29
CA GLU A 37 14.98 16.51 5.94
C GLU A 37 13.80 16.59 4.96
N TRP A 38 13.73 17.65 4.15
CA TRP A 38 12.68 17.81 3.14
C TRP A 38 12.69 16.70 2.09
N ILE A 39 13.86 16.36 1.52
CA ILE A 39 13.95 15.25 0.56
C ILE A 39 13.56 13.93 1.20
N THR A 40 13.99 13.69 2.45
CA THR A 40 13.68 12.42 3.13
C THR A 40 12.18 12.25 3.33
N ALA A 41 11.47 13.33 3.66
CA ALA A 41 10.02 13.31 3.78
C ALA A 41 9.34 13.02 2.43
N GLU A 42 9.77 13.68 1.35
CA GLU A 42 9.23 13.48 0.01
C GLU A 42 9.49 12.06 -0.52
N TYR A 43 10.68 11.53 -0.26
CA TYR A 43 11.04 10.16 -0.62
C TYR A 43 10.11 9.15 0.06
N ARG A 44 9.85 9.32 1.37
CA ARG A 44 8.91 8.46 2.11
C ARG A 44 7.48 8.58 1.58
N ALA A 45 7.05 9.78 1.21
CA ALA A 45 5.74 10.00 0.62
C ALA A 45 5.61 9.28 -0.75
N THR A 46 6.64 9.40 -1.59
CA THR A 46 6.69 8.76 -2.91
C THR A 46 6.68 7.24 -2.79
N ASP A 47 7.48 6.66 -1.89
CA ASP A 47 7.53 5.22 -1.65
C ASP A 47 6.21 4.67 -1.10
N GLY A 48 5.57 5.40 -0.19
CA GLY A 48 4.22 5.06 0.29
C GLY A 48 3.18 5.09 -0.84
N TYR A 49 3.26 6.12 -1.70
CA TYR A 49 2.34 6.26 -2.83
C TYR A 49 2.50 5.13 -3.85
N THR A 50 3.72 4.82 -4.29
CA THR A 50 3.97 3.72 -5.23
C THR A 50 3.49 2.38 -4.68
N ARG A 51 3.75 2.12 -3.40
CA ARG A 51 3.28 0.91 -2.72
C ARG A 51 1.76 0.84 -2.62
N SER A 52 1.09 1.98 -2.39
CA SER A 52 -0.39 2.03 -2.36
C SER A 52 -1.00 1.70 -3.72
N VAL A 53 -0.43 2.24 -4.81
CA VAL A 53 -0.87 1.98 -6.18
C VAL A 53 -0.65 0.52 -6.54
N GLN A 54 0.51 -0.05 -6.19
CA GLN A 54 0.79 -1.48 -6.40
C GLN A 54 -0.17 -2.36 -5.61
N THR A 55 -0.44 -2.04 -4.34
CA THR A 55 -1.37 -2.82 -3.49
C THR A 55 -2.78 -2.80 -4.08
N ARG A 56 -3.23 -1.65 -4.59
CA ARG A 56 -4.53 -1.53 -5.26
C ARG A 56 -4.57 -2.33 -6.56
N ALA A 57 -3.54 -2.23 -7.40
CA ALA A 57 -3.48 -3.01 -8.63
C ALA A 57 -3.48 -4.53 -8.36
N LEU A 58 -2.82 -4.98 -7.29
CA LEU A 58 -2.87 -6.38 -6.85
C LEU A 58 -4.28 -6.77 -6.38
N ALA A 59 -4.97 -5.91 -5.63
CA ALA A 59 -6.35 -6.15 -5.23
C ALA A 59 -7.29 -6.25 -6.46
N ASP A 60 -7.14 -5.35 -7.44
CA ASP A 60 -7.92 -5.37 -8.69
C ASP A 60 -7.65 -6.64 -9.50
N SER A 61 -6.40 -7.12 -9.52
CA SER A 61 -6.07 -8.42 -10.15
C SER A 61 -6.78 -9.59 -9.49
N GLY A 62 -7.01 -9.53 -8.18
CA GLY A 62 -7.80 -10.52 -7.44
C GLY A 62 -9.26 -10.55 -7.86
N VAL A 63 -9.86 -9.39 -8.15
CA VAL A 63 -11.24 -9.28 -8.67
C VAL A 63 -11.35 -9.91 -10.06
N HIS A 64 -10.38 -9.63 -10.94
CA HIS A 64 -10.38 -10.24 -12.27
C HIS A 64 -10.13 -11.76 -12.23
N TYR A 65 -9.25 -12.21 -11.33
CA TYR A 65 -8.98 -13.62 -11.10
C TYR A 65 -10.24 -14.36 -10.61
N THR A 66 -10.95 -13.84 -9.61
CA THR A 66 -12.19 -14.45 -9.14
C THR A 66 -13.28 -14.46 -10.20
N ALA A 67 -13.43 -13.35 -10.95
CA ALA A 67 -14.40 -13.28 -12.05
C ALA A 67 -14.13 -14.35 -13.12
N ALA A 68 -12.86 -14.59 -13.47
CA ALA A 68 -12.48 -15.63 -14.42
C ALA A 68 -12.75 -17.04 -13.88
N LEU A 69 -12.50 -17.28 -12.59
CA LEU A 69 -12.74 -18.57 -11.95
C LEU A 69 -14.23 -18.92 -11.84
N ILE A 70 -15.08 -17.95 -11.52
CA ILE A 70 -16.52 -18.17 -11.36
C ILE A 70 -17.23 -18.16 -12.73
N GLY A 71 -16.76 -17.34 -13.67
CA GLY A 71 -17.35 -17.20 -15.00
C GLY A 71 -17.11 -18.42 -15.90
N ASN A 72 -16.14 -19.29 -15.56
CA ASN A 72 -15.85 -20.50 -16.32
C ASN A 72 -16.22 -21.76 -15.53
N ALA A 73 -17.15 -22.55 -16.07
CA ALA A 73 -17.60 -23.82 -15.48
C ALA A 73 -16.45 -24.83 -15.29
N ASP A 74 -15.50 -24.89 -16.23
CA ASP A 74 -14.36 -25.80 -16.14
C ASP A 74 -13.40 -25.41 -15.00
N ALA A 75 -13.20 -24.10 -14.78
CA ALA A 75 -12.37 -23.59 -13.69
C ALA A 75 -13.04 -23.83 -12.33
N MET A 76 -14.36 -23.66 -12.25
CA MET A 76 -15.14 -23.96 -11.05
C MET A 76 -15.01 -25.44 -10.63
N THR A 77 -15.06 -26.36 -11.59
CA THR A 77 -14.95 -27.79 -11.28
C THR A 77 -13.49 -28.22 -11.03
N ASN A 78 -12.56 -27.83 -11.89
CA ASN A 78 -11.19 -28.36 -11.84
C ASN A 78 -10.25 -27.59 -10.91
N THR A 79 -10.39 -26.27 -10.82
CA THR A 79 -9.53 -25.41 -9.99
C THR A 79 -10.08 -25.25 -8.59
N LEU A 80 -11.40 -25.08 -8.45
CA LEU A 80 -12.05 -24.87 -7.15
C LEU A 80 -12.59 -26.17 -6.54
N ASN A 81 -12.53 -27.30 -7.26
CA ASN A 81 -13.11 -28.58 -6.84
C ASN A 81 -14.60 -28.44 -6.47
N GLY A 82 -15.33 -27.58 -7.19
CA GLY A 82 -16.74 -27.27 -6.92
C GLY A 82 -17.00 -26.47 -5.64
N ASN A 83 -15.97 -26.02 -4.91
CA ASN A 83 -16.10 -25.26 -3.68
C ASN A 83 -15.48 -23.85 -3.79
N PRO A 84 -16.28 -22.83 -4.13
CA PRO A 84 -15.89 -21.42 -4.09
C PRO A 84 -15.99 -20.76 -2.70
N PHE A 85 -16.66 -21.40 -1.73
CA PHE A 85 -17.07 -20.77 -0.47
C PHE A 85 -15.96 -20.72 0.58
N ASP A 86 -15.19 -21.81 0.71
CA ASP A 86 -14.06 -21.92 1.63
C ASP A 86 -12.97 -22.77 0.97
N ASN A 87 -12.04 -22.10 0.28
CA ASN A 87 -10.98 -22.73 -0.48
C ASN A 87 -9.68 -21.92 -0.35
N ALA A 88 -8.96 -22.19 0.74
CA ALA A 88 -7.65 -21.59 0.99
C ALA A 88 -6.64 -21.90 -0.12
N GLN A 89 -6.70 -23.07 -0.77
CA GLN A 89 -5.75 -23.43 -1.83
C GLN A 89 -5.87 -22.53 -3.05
N ALA A 90 -7.08 -22.11 -3.42
CA ALA A 90 -7.32 -21.27 -4.60
C ALA A 90 -7.24 -19.77 -4.31
N PHE A 91 -7.40 -19.34 -3.05
CA PHE A 91 -7.64 -17.93 -2.70
C PHE A 91 -6.66 -17.35 -1.65
N GLN A 92 -5.81 -18.16 -1.02
CA GLN A 92 -4.79 -17.70 -0.08
C GLN A 92 -3.46 -17.49 -0.79
N THR A 93 -2.82 -16.34 -0.54
CA THR A 93 -1.46 -16.01 -1.02
C THR A 93 -1.27 -16.31 -2.51
N VAL A 94 -2.22 -15.85 -3.33
CA VAL A 94 -2.14 -16.01 -4.79
C VAL A 94 -1.04 -15.09 -5.31
N VAL A 95 -0.03 -15.69 -5.94
CA VAL A 95 1.15 -14.97 -6.45
C VAL A 95 0.84 -14.39 -7.83
N VAL A 96 1.01 -13.08 -7.96
CA VAL A 96 0.85 -12.36 -9.24
C VAL A 96 2.19 -12.19 -9.93
N LEU A 97 3.22 -11.87 -9.14
CA LEU A 97 4.56 -11.59 -9.64
C LEU A 97 5.58 -12.12 -8.64
N ASP A 98 6.42 -13.02 -9.14
CA ASP A 98 7.59 -13.53 -8.43
C ASP A 98 8.85 -13.19 -9.24
N ASN A 99 9.57 -12.16 -8.81
CA ASN A 99 10.84 -11.76 -9.42
C ASN A 99 12.06 -12.33 -8.66
N GLY A 100 11.90 -13.41 -7.89
CA GLY A 100 12.97 -13.91 -7.01
C GLY A 100 13.32 -12.95 -5.86
N SER A 101 12.47 -11.94 -5.63
CA SER A 101 12.55 -11.02 -4.51
C SER A 101 12.07 -11.69 -3.23
N SER A 102 12.66 -11.34 -2.08
CA SER A 102 12.27 -11.86 -0.75
C SER A 102 10.79 -11.65 -0.37
N ARG A 103 10.04 -10.83 -1.13
CA ARG A 103 8.62 -10.56 -0.93
C ARG A 103 7.90 -10.62 -2.28
N PRO A 104 7.28 -11.76 -2.66
CA PRO A 104 6.48 -11.84 -3.86
C PRO A 104 5.24 -10.94 -3.76
N ALA A 105 4.75 -10.46 -4.90
CA ALA A 105 3.52 -9.69 -4.96
C ALA A 105 2.34 -10.66 -4.93
N VAL A 106 1.57 -10.62 -3.84
CA VAL A 106 0.49 -11.57 -3.57
C VAL A 106 -0.81 -10.84 -3.24
N PHE A 107 -1.94 -11.50 -3.52
CA PHE A 107 -3.24 -11.10 -2.98
C PHE A 107 -3.91 -12.30 -2.29
N SER A 108 -4.96 -12.03 -1.52
CA SER A 108 -5.81 -13.06 -0.94
C SER A 108 -7.25 -12.59 -0.95
N ILE A 109 -8.17 -13.51 -1.23
CA ILE A 109 -9.61 -13.21 -1.20
C ILE A 109 -10.17 -13.72 0.11
N LEU A 110 -10.82 -12.81 0.82
CA LEU A 110 -11.36 -13.03 2.15
C LEU A 110 -12.86 -12.79 2.11
N SER A 111 -13.61 -13.67 2.75
CA SER A 111 -15.01 -13.43 3.08
C SER A 111 -15.21 -13.55 4.58
N LEU A 112 -16.14 -12.75 5.10
CA LEU A 112 -16.48 -12.77 6.52
C LEU A 112 -17.33 -14.00 6.82
N ARG A 113 -17.07 -14.56 8.00
CA ARG A 113 -17.86 -15.67 8.54
C ARG A 113 -19.10 -15.10 9.24
N ALA A 114 -20.22 -15.80 9.13
CA ALA A 114 -21.47 -15.35 9.73
C ALA A 114 -21.42 -15.53 11.26
N PRO A 115 -22.09 -14.67 12.06
CA PRO A 115 -21.98 -14.72 13.53
C PRO A 115 -22.46 -16.03 14.15
N ASP A 116 -23.31 -16.77 13.44
CA ASP A 116 -23.91 -18.06 13.78
C ASP A 116 -23.03 -19.27 13.41
N ASP A 117 -21.95 -19.08 12.66
CA ASP A 117 -21.01 -20.14 12.34
C ASP A 117 -20.13 -20.47 13.57
N PRO A 118 -20.03 -21.75 13.99
CA PRO A 118 -19.28 -22.16 15.17
C PRO A 118 -17.79 -21.78 15.10
N ASN A 119 -17.23 -21.62 13.89
CA ASN A 119 -15.82 -21.29 13.70
C ASN A 119 -15.54 -19.78 13.78
N THR A 120 -16.57 -18.92 13.84
CA THR A 120 -16.41 -17.45 13.88
C THR A 120 -15.66 -16.99 15.13
N ALA A 121 -15.81 -17.68 16.25
CA ALA A 121 -15.10 -17.38 17.49
C ALA A 121 -13.58 -17.62 17.39
N THR A 122 -13.14 -18.52 16.51
CA THR A 122 -11.73 -18.86 16.29
C THR A 122 -11.14 -18.09 15.11
N GLN A 123 -11.90 -17.95 14.03
CA GLN A 123 -11.49 -17.23 12.83
C GLN A 123 -12.70 -16.56 12.18
N ALA A 124 -12.77 -15.22 12.32
CA ALA A 124 -13.87 -14.41 11.81
C ALA A 124 -13.92 -14.28 10.28
N TYR A 125 -12.91 -14.82 9.57
CA TYR A 125 -12.80 -14.76 8.11
C TYR A 125 -12.46 -16.14 7.54
N ARG A 126 -12.75 -16.31 6.25
CA ARG A 126 -12.36 -17.49 5.47
C ARG A 126 -11.81 -17.07 4.11
N PHE A 127 -11.01 -17.93 3.50
CA PHE A 127 -10.46 -17.69 2.16
C PHE A 127 -11.42 -18.23 1.13
N GLY A 128 -12.25 -17.35 0.57
CA GLY A 128 -13.33 -17.78 -0.31
C GLY A 128 -14.33 -16.67 -0.59
N LEU A 129 -15.41 -17.05 -1.25
CA LEU A 129 -16.42 -16.16 -1.75
C LEU A 129 -17.67 -16.23 -0.87
N ALA A 130 -18.39 -15.11 -0.80
CA ALA A 130 -19.70 -15.04 -0.18
C ALA A 130 -20.70 -14.57 -1.24
N ASP A 131 -21.88 -15.17 -1.23
CA ASP A 131 -23.00 -14.69 -2.03
C ASP A 131 -23.75 -13.61 -1.24
N GLU A 132 -23.82 -12.41 -1.82
CA GLU A 132 -24.58 -11.30 -1.25
C GLU A 132 -26.06 -11.36 -1.65
N ALA A 133 -26.40 -12.05 -2.74
CA ALA A 133 -27.77 -12.15 -3.25
C ALA A 133 -28.67 -13.02 -2.36
N GLY A 134 -28.08 -13.93 -1.57
CA GLY A 134 -28.79 -14.72 -0.57
C GLY A 134 -29.23 -13.93 0.67
N LYS A 135 -28.79 -12.68 0.84
CA LYS A 135 -29.20 -11.79 1.95
C LYS A 135 -30.41 -10.95 1.58
N ILE A 136 -31.09 -10.40 2.59
CA ILE A 136 -32.22 -9.48 2.38
C ILE A 136 -31.75 -8.24 1.61
N ASN A 137 -32.30 -8.05 0.41
CA ASN A 137 -32.04 -6.87 -0.40
C ASN A 137 -32.80 -5.66 0.16
N VAL A 138 -32.10 -4.83 0.95
CA VAL A 138 -32.67 -3.61 1.54
C VAL A 138 -33.22 -2.64 0.49
N ASN A 139 -32.66 -2.62 -0.72
CA ASN A 139 -33.16 -1.77 -1.80
C ASN A 139 -34.52 -2.24 -2.34
N ALA A 140 -34.81 -3.55 -2.23
CA ALA A 140 -36.10 -4.11 -2.62
C ALA A 140 -37.20 -3.80 -1.59
N LEU A 141 -36.87 -3.54 -0.33
CA LEU A 141 -37.86 -3.27 0.72
C LEU A 141 -38.71 -2.03 0.43
N MET A 142 -38.10 -0.96 -0.11
CA MET A 142 -38.85 0.25 -0.51
C MET A 142 -39.84 0.00 -1.66
N GLN A 143 -39.57 -1.00 -2.51
CA GLN A 143 -40.48 -1.39 -3.59
C GLN A 143 -41.56 -2.36 -3.12
N LEU A 144 -41.28 -3.14 -2.07
CA LEU A 144 -42.23 -4.05 -1.44
C LEU A 144 -43.19 -3.29 -0.51
N ASP A 145 -42.75 -2.18 0.09
CA ASP A 145 -43.58 -1.24 0.84
C ASP A 145 -44.45 -0.40 -0.11
N ASN A 146 -45.58 -0.99 -0.52
CA ASN A 146 -46.55 -0.34 -1.42
C ASN A 146 -47.44 0.70 -0.72
N GLY A 147 -47.06 1.20 0.46
CA GLY A 147 -47.82 2.19 1.23
C GLY A 147 -49.20 1.72 1.70
N LYS A 148 -49.58 0.46 1.40
CA LYS A 148 -50.69 -0.23 2.02
C LYS A 148 -50.16 -0.84 3.32
N GLY A 149 -50.03 0.00 4.34
CA GLY A 149 -49.99 -0.49 5.70
C GLY A 149 -51.22 -1.37 5.93
N ASP A 150 -51.00 -2.57 6.44
CA ASP A 150 -52.07 -3.50 6.78
C ASP A 150 -53.07 -2.79 7.71
N ALA A 151 -54.23 -2.42 7.16
CA ALA A 151 -55.40 -2.06 7.93
C ALA A 151 -56.02 -3.36 8.44
N GLY A 152 -55.44 -3.88 9.52
CA GLY A 152 -56.06 -4.80 10.47
C GLY A 152 -56.43 -4.06 11.74
#